data_AF-A0A9R1X6N6-F1
#
_entry.id   AF-A0A9R1X6N6-F1
#
_cell.length_a   1.000
_cell.length_b   1.000
_cell.length_c   1.000
_cell.angle_alpha   90.00
_cell.angle_beta   90.00
_cell.angle_gamma   90.00
#
_symmetry.space_group_name_H-M   'P 1'
#
loop_
_entity.id
_entity.type
_entity.pdbx_description
1 polymer ?
#
loop_
_entity_poly.entity_id
_entity_poly.type
_entity_poly.pdbx_seq_one_letter_code
_entity_poly.pdbx_strand_id
1 'polypeptide(L)'
;MVKEPMDIGYECAGGIKEILSNVNDLVPVDRVALEPRISCWRCTQCKEGQYNLCPDMKFFATPPVHGFLANQVVHPVDSCFKLWVSIRFNKLRI
;
A
#
# COMPACT_ATOMS: atom_id res chain seq x y z
N MET A 1 17.16 -1.44 -12.48
CA MET A 1 17.83 -2.75 -12.42
C MET A 1 17.82 -3.23 -10.98
N VAL A 2 17.51 -4.51 -10.75
CA VAL A 2 17.58 -5.13 -9.42
C VAL A 2 19.06 -5.27 -9.04
N LYS A 3 19.43 -4.80 -7.84
CA LYS A 3 20.82 -4.89 -7.33
C LYS A 3 20.95 -5.84 -6.13
N GLU A 4 19.85 -6.11 -5.43
CA GLU A 4 19.76 -6.92 -4.21
C GLU A 4 18.48 -7.78 -4.26
N PRO A 5 18.37 -8.89 -3.51
CA PRO A 5 17.14 -9.67 -3.40
C PRO A 5 15.98 -8.79 -2.95
N MET A 6 14.82 -8.95 -3.60
CA MET A 6 13.68 -8.07 -3.41
C MET A 6 12.38 -8.85 -3.58
N ASP A 7 11.41 -8.56 -2.72
CA ASP A 7 10.05 -9.13 -2.85
C ASP A 7 9.36 -8.55 -4.09
N ILE A 8 8.56 -9.36 -4.76
CA ILE A 8 7.82 -8.98 -5.96
C ILE A 8 6.33 -8.76 -5.66
N GLY A 9 5.56 -8.40 -6.68
CA GLY A 9 4.10 -8.21 -6.58
C GLY A 9 3.71 -6.82 -6.07
N TYR A 10 2.73 -6.22 -6.72
CA TYR A 10 2.25 -4.86 -6.42
C TYR A 10 0.72 -4.76 -6.39
N GLU A 11 0.04 -5.91 -6.51
CA GLU A 11 -1.41 -6.03 -6.42
C GLU A 11 -1.72 -6.87 -5.19
N CYS A 12 -2.33 -6.26 -4.18
CA CYS A 12 -2.56 -6.93 -2.90
C CYS A 12 -3.86 -6.46 -2.24
N ALA A 13 -4.55 -7.42 -1.63
CA ALA A 13 -5.61 -7.18 -0.67
C ALA A 13 -5.39 -8.09 0.54
N GLY A 14 -5.68 -7.57 1.73
CA GLY A 14 -5.39 -8.26 2.99
C GLY A 14 -6.28 -7.79 4.13
N GLY A 15 -6.14 -8.44 5.28
CA GLY A 15 -6.76 -8.00 6.53
C GLY A 15 -5.77 -7.25 7.41
N ILE A 16 -6.18 -6.12 7.97
CA ILE A 16 -5.38 -5.32 8.90
C ILE A 16 -5.15 -6.12 10.18
N LYS A 17 -3.89 -6.33 10.52
CA LYS A 17 -3.43 -6.96 11.77
C LYS A 17 -3.27 -5.93 12.89
N GLU A 18 -2.67 -4.78 12.59
CA GLU A 18 -2.32 -3.75 13.56
C GLU A 18 -2.29 -2.37 12.89
N ILE A 19 -2.58 -1.32 13.65
CA ILE A 19 -2.51 0.08 13.22
C ILE A 19 -1.60 0.85 14.19
N LEU A 20 -0.54 1.47 13.66
CA LEU A 20 0.47 2.15 14.46
C LEU A 20 0.18 3.65 14.68
N SER A 21 -0.78 4.22 13.94
CA SER A 21 -1.20 5.62 14.02
C SER A 21 -2.65 5.73 14.49
N ASN A 22 -3.00 6.85 15.12
CA ASN A 22 -4.37 7.07 15.57
C ASN A 22 -5.23 7.55 14.38
N VAL A 23 -5.82 6.60 13.66
CA VAL A 23 -6.72 6.81 12.51
C VAL A 23 -8.10 6.27 12.86
N ASN A 24 -9.14 7.05 12.58
CA ASN A 24 -10.51 6.73 13.03
C ASN A 24 -11.28 5.84 12.04
N ASP A 25 -10.82 5.71 10.79
CA ASP A 25 -11.62 5.16 9.69
C ASP A 25 -11.34 3.68 9.36
N LEU A 26 -10.25 3.13 9.91
CA LEU A 26 -9.88 1.72 9.77
C LEU A 26 -9.67 1.10 11.14
N VAL A 27 -10.08 -0.16 11.29
CA VAL A 27 -9.83 -0.95 12.50
C VAL A 27 -9.12 -2.25 12.16
N PRO A 28 -8.39 -2.86 13.12
CA PRO A 28 -7.96 -4.24 12.98
C PRO A 28 -9.14 -5.12 12.55
N VAL A 29 -8.88 -6.14 11.73
CA VAL A 29 -9.85 -7.00 11.03
C VAL A 29 -10.54 -6.43 9.79
N ASP A 30 -10.44 -5.12 9.53
CA ASP A 30 -10.90 -4.58 8.26
C ASP A 30 -10.11 -5.20 7.09
N ARG A 31 -10.82 -5.42 5.99
CA ARG A 31 -10.24 -5.92 4.74
C ARG A 31 -9.96 -4.73 3.85
N VAL A 32 -8.75 -4.65 3.30
CA VAL A 32 -8.33 -3.52 2.48
C VAL A 32 -7.64 -3.98 1.20
N ALA A 33 -7.79 -3.21 0.13
CA ALA A 33 -6.88 -3.21 -1.00
C ALA A 33 -5.78 -2.17 -0.77
N LEU A 34 -4.57 -2.45 -1.23
CA LEU A 34 -3.43 -1.56 -1.09
C LEU A 34 -3.12 -0.84 -2.40
N GLU A 35 -2.96 0.48 -2.32
CA GLU A 35 -2.43 1.28 -3.42
C GLU A 35 -0.90 1.16 -3.45
N PRO A 36 -0.29 0.59 -4.50
CA PRO A 36 1.15 0.34 -4.53
C PRO A 36 2.01 1.60 -4.64
N ARG A 37 1.39 2.77 -4.79
CA ARG A 37 2.07 4.07 -4.95
C ARG A 37 2.08 4.84 -3.65
N ILE A 38 3.27 5.08 -3.12
CA ILE A 38 3.48 6.05 -2.05
C ILE A 38 4.04 7.33 -2.68
N SER A 39 3.23 8.37 -2.68
CA SER A 39 3.61 9.71 -3.16
C SER A 39 4.19 10.55 -2.03
N CYS A 40 4.96 11.60 -2.36
CA CYS A 40 5.54 12.48 -1.33
C CYS A 40 4.55 13.47 -0.70
N TRP A 41 3.37 13.63 -1.31
CA TRP A 41 2.27 14.50 -0.86
C TRP A 41 2.60 16.00 -0.71
N ARG A 42 3.78 16.44 -1.18
CA ARG A 42 4.26 17.82 -1.01
C ARG A 42 4.67 18.53 -2.30
N CYS A 43 4.95 17.78 -3.37
CA CYS A 43 5.31 18.33 -4.68
C CYS A 43 4.10 18.95 -5.41
N THR A 44 4.36 19.69 -6.48
CA THR A 44 3.32 20.35 -7.30
C THR A 44 2.29 19.35 -7.82
N GLN A 45 2.75 18.23 -8.41
CA GLN A 45 1.88 17.20 -8.97
C GLN A 45 0.95 16.60 -7.92
N CYS A 46 1.46 16.33 -6.71
CA CYS A 46 0.63 15.86 -5.60
C CYS A 46 -0.44 16.89 -5.19
N LYS A 47 -0.06 18.17 -5.09
CA LYS A 47 -0.98 19.24 -4.68
C LYS A 47 -2.06 19.51 -5.73
N GLU A 48 -1.78 19.25 -7.00
CA GLU A 48 -2.73 19.34 -8.11
C GLU A 48 -3.59 18.07 -8.27
N GLY A 49 -3.47 17.08 -7.37
CA GLY A 49 -4.21 15.83 -7.44
C GLY A 49 -3.64 14.80 -8.44
N GLN A 50 -2.55 15.14 -9.14
CA GLN A 50 -1.84 14.28 -10.08
C GLN A 50 -0.72 13.50 -9.38
N TYR A 51 -1.00 12.92 -8.20
CA TYR A 51 0.02 12.24 -7.38
C TYR A 51 0.64 11.03 -8.10
N ASN A 52 -0.04 10.46 -9.09
CA ASN A 52 0.50 9.44 -9.99
C ASN A 52 1.69 9.93 -10.84
N LEU A 53 1.93 11.24 -10.92
CA LEU A 53 3.09 11.86 -11.57
C LEU A 53 4.11 12.41 -10.56
N CYS A 54 4.01 12.00 -9.29
CA CYS A 54 4.96 12.41 -8.26
C CYS A 54 6.39 12.01 -8.66
N PRO A 55 7.35 12.96 -8.72
CA PRO A 55 8.73 12.65 -9.09
C PRO A 55 9.46 11.83 -8.03
N ASP A 56 9.00 11.89 -6.78
CA ASP A 56 9.54 11.16 -5.62
C ASP A 56 8.72 9.89 -5.31
N MET A 57 7.89 9.42 -6.26
CA MET A 57 7.04 8.25 -6.04
C MET A 57 7.88 7.01 -5.69
N LYS A 58 7.44 6.30 -4.64
CA LYS A 58 7.88 4.92 -4.39
C LYS A 58 6.78 3.97 -4.83
N PHE A 59 7.11 3.07 -5.76
CA PHE A 59 6.19 2.07 -6.29
C PHE A 59 6.62 0.69 -5.81
N PHE A 60 5.76 -0.02 -5.08
CA PHE A 60 6.06 -1.38 -4.60
C PHE A 60 6.38 -2.32 -5.76
N ALA A 61 7.36 -3.21 -5.57
CA ALA A 61 7.93 -4.06 -6.62
C ALA A 61 8.72 -3.33 -7.74
N THR A 62 9.01 -2.02 -7.60
CA THR A 62 9.99 -1.32 -8.45
C THR A 62 11.29 -1.12 -7.69
N PRO A 63 12.44 -1.65 -8.17
CA PRO A 63 13.71 -1.54 -7.44
C PRO A 63 14.07 -0.09 -7.11
N PRO A 64 14.46 0.21 -5.85
CA PRO A 64 14.79 -0.71 -4.75
C PRO A 64 13.65 -1.04 -3.77
N VAL A 65 12.40 -0.75 -4.11
CA VAL A 65 11.24 -0.87 -3.22
C VAL A 65 10.65 -2.27 -3.28
N HIS A 66 10.68 -3.00 -2.16
CA HIS A 66 10.06 -4.33 -2.02
C HIS A 66 8.58 -4.33 -2.43
N GLY A 67 8.12 -5.47 -2.95
CA GLY A 67 6.72 -5.73 -3.28
C GLY A 67 5.89 -6.25 -2.11
N PHE A 68 4.68 -6.70 -2.41
CA PHE A 68 3.67 -7.20 -1.46
C PHE A 68 3.60 -8.72 -1.35
N LEU A 69 4.32 -9.48 -2.18
CA LEU A 69 4.30 -10.95 -2.14
C LEU A 69 5.10 -11.47 -0.92
N ALA A 70 4.55 -11.23 0.26
CA ALA A 70 5.07 -11.57 1.57
C ALA A 70 3.91 -11.89 2.51
N ASN A 71 4.19 -12.50 3.66
CA ASN A 71 3.15 -12.85 4.63
C ASN A 71 2.56 -11.63 5.36
N GLN A 72 3.35 -10.54 5.46
CA GLN A 72 3.01 -9.29 6.14
C GLN A 72 3.68 -8.12 5.43
N VAL A 73 3.04 -6.96 5.41
CA VAL A 73 3.61 -5.72 4.90
C VAL A 73 3.12 -4.51 5.69
N VAL A 74 4.00 -3.55 5.94
CA VAL A 74 3.64 -2.26 6.51
C VAL A 74 3.32 -1.29 5.38
N HIS A 75 2.16 -0.65 5.45
CA HIS A 75 1.69 0.25 4.40
C HIS A 75 1.03 1.51 5.00
N PRO A 76 1.16 2.70 4.37
CA PRO A 76 0.50 3.91 4.84
C PRO A 76 -1.02 3.74 4.86
N VAL A 77 -1.65 4.21 5.93
CA VAL A 77 -3.10 4.10 6.11
C VAL A 77 -3.88 4.77 4.98
N ASP A 78 -3.44 5.93 4.51
CA ASP A 78 -4.11 6.70 3.45
C ASP A 78 -4.07 5.99 2.08
N SER A 79 -3.28 4.93 1.97
CA SER A 79 -3.14 4.08 0.79
C SER A 79 -3.84 2.71 0.96
N CYS A 80 -4.58 2.53 2.06
CA CYS A 80 -5.38 1.34 2.36
C CYS A 80 -6.87 1.63 2.12
N PHE A 81 -7.48 0.97 1.14
CA PHE A 81 -8.89 1.16 0.80
C PHE A 81 -9.75 0.03 1.33
N LYS A 82 -10.68 0.34 2.24
CA LYS A 82 -11.62 -0.62 2.83
C LYS A 82 -12.48 -1.31 1.77
N LEU A 83 -12.53 -2.63 1.83
CA LEU A 83 -13.29 -3.49 0.94
C LEU A 83 -14.64 -3.87 1.56
N TRP A 84 -15.68 -3.83 0.73
CA TRP A 84 -17.02 -4.29 1.09
C TRP A 84 -17.04 -5.79 1.39
N VAL A 85 -17.97 -6.22 2.25
CA VAL A 85 -18.12 -7.63 2.66
C VAL A 85 -18.26 -8.60 1.47
N SER A 86 -18.89 -8.16 0.38
CA SER A 86 -19.11 -8.99 -0.83
C SER A 86 -17.84 -9.36 -1.59
N ILE A 87 -16.76 -8.57 -1.50
CA ILE A 87 -15.50 -8.83 -2.19
C ILE A 87 -14.74 -9.94 -1.44
N ARG A 88 -14.38 -11.03 -2.14
CA ARG A 88 -13.66 -12.18 -1.56
C ARG A 88 -12.25 -12.28 -2.12
N PHE A 89 -11.29 -12.67 -1.28
CA PHE A 89 -9.90 -12.92 -1.65
C PHE A 89 -9.27 -13.91 -0.67
N ASN A 90 -8.19 -14.56 -1.09
CA ASN A 90 -7.40 -15.43 -0.23
C ASN A 90 -6.54 -14.57 0.72
N LYS A 91 -6.51 -14.94 1.99
CA LYS A 91 -6.14 -14.08 3.10
C LYS A 91 -4.63 -13.75 3.12
N LEU A 92 -4.25 -12.51 2.79
CA LEU A 92 -2.98 -11.89 3.19
C LEU A 92 -3.18 -11.06 4.46
N ARG A 93 -2.15 -10.93 5.30
CA ARG A 93 -2.17 -10.11 6.51
C ARG A 93 -1.37 -8.84 6.25
N ILE A 94 -1.93 -7.69 6.63
CA ILE A 94 -1.31 -6.36 6.52
C ILE A 94 -1.01 -5.90 7.93
#